data_AF-A0A516HCD3-F1
#
_entry.id   AF-A0A516HCD3-F1
#
_cell.length_a   1.000
_cell.length_b   1.000
_cell.length_c   1.000
_cell.angle_alpha   90.00
_cell.angle_beta   90.00
_cell.angle_gamma   90.00
#
_symmetry.space_group_name_H-M   'P 1'
#
loop_
_entity.id
_entity.type
_entity.pdbx_description
1 polymer ?
#
loop_
_entity_poly.entity_id
_entity_poly.type
_entity_poly.pdbx_seq_one_letter_code
_entity_poly.pdbx_strand_id
1 'polypeptide(L)' 'MAAKRYPLPKRLSVGLSTKAYDNLRELNSQYHYSNNYLLTILLENLDTIVDYDALEQVMAEFKNEYGAPAPAKMKKGN' A
#
# COMPACT_ATOMS: atom_id res chain seq x y z
N MET A 1 -25.58 12.28 11.55
CA MET A 1 -25.01 12.54 10.21
C MET A 1 -24.43 11.23 9.69
N ALA A 2 -24.76 10.81 8.46
CA ALA A 2 -24.20 9.58 7.89
C ALA A 2 -22.72 9.81 7.54
N ALA A 3 -21.84 8.86 7.91
CA ALA A 3 -20.43 8.93 7.55
C ALA A 3 -20.29 8.92 6.02
N LYS A 4 -19.49 9.85 5.47
CA LYS A 4 -19.11 9.83 4.04
C LYS A 4 -18.36 8.53 3.77
N ARG A 5 -18.83 7.73 2.80
CA ARG A 5 -18.19 6.48 2.38
C ARG A 5 -17.31 6.76 1.16
N TYR A 6 -16.03 6.44 1.24
CA TYR A 6 -15.14 6.50 0.09
C TYR A 6 -15.50 5.36 -0.89
N PRO A 7 -15.66 5.64 -2.20
CA PRO A 7 -15.95 4.60 -3.17
C PRO A 7 -14.75 3.66 -3.27
N LEU A 8 -14.93 2.42 -2.81
CA LEU A 8 -13.89 1.40 -2.94
C LEU A 8 -13.59 1.15 -4.43
N PRO A 9 -12.31 1.09 -4.85
CA PRO A 9 -11.97 0.73 -6.22
C PRO A 9 -12.52 -0.66 -6.56
N LYS A 10 -13.03 -0.81 -7.79
CA LYS A 10 -13.88 -1.94 -8.23
C LYS A 10 -13.25 -3.35 -8.13
N ARG A 11 -11.97 -3.45 -7.78
CA ARG A 11 -11.25 -4.64 -7.27
C ARG A 11 -9.76 -4.29 -7.23
N LEU A 12 -9.24 -3.97 -6.07
CA LEU A 12 -7.79 -3.87 -5.86
C LEU A 12 -7.29 -5.27 -5.48
N SER A 13 -6.47 -5.87 -6.35
CA SER A 13 -5.75 -7.12 -6.07
C SER A 13 -4.27 -6.79 -6.05
N VAL A 14 -3.68 -6.85 -4.86
CA VAL A 14 -2.26 -6.55 -4.64
C VAL A 14 -1.60 -7.85 -4.21
N GLY A 15 -0.52 -8.24 -4.91
CA GLY A 15 0.34 -9.34 -4.46
C GLY A 15 1.20 -8.85 -3.30
N LEU A 16 0.78 -9.13 -2.07
CA LEU A 16 1.50 -8.77 -0.85
C LEU A 16 2.30 -9.95 -0.30
N SER A 17 3.41 -9.67 0.37
CA SER A 17 4.14 -10.69 1.14
C SER A 17 3.32 -11.14 2.35
N THR A 18 3.64 -12.31 2.90
CA THR A 18 2.97 -12.85 4.11
C THR A 18 3.00 -11.84 5.26
N LYS A 19 4.16 -11.20 5.49
CA LYS A 19 4.33 -10.16 6.52
C LYS A 19 3.36 -8.98 6.30
N ALA A 20 3.22 -8.51 5.06
CA ALA A 20 2.32 -7.41 4.75
C ALA A 20 0.84 -7.81 4.93
N TYR A 21 0.48 -9.07 4.64
CA TYR A 21 -0.85 -9.59 4.94
C TYR A 21 -1.13 -9.69 6.45
N ASP A 22 -0.15 -10.11 7.24
CA ASP A 22 -0.31 -10.20 8.70
C ASP A 22 -0.52 -8.82 9.33
N ASN A 23 0.24 -7.80 8.89
CA ASN A 23 0.04 -6.42 9.32
C ASN A 23 -1.38 -5.92 8.97
N LEU A 24 -1.88 -6.20 7.76
CA LEU A 24 -3.24 -5.83 7.39
C LEU A 24 -4.30 -6.60 8.20
N ARG A 25 -4.03 -7.86 8.55
CA ARG A 25 -4.93 -8.68 9.38
C ARG A 25 -5.01 -8.16 10.80
N GLU A 26 -3.89 -7.69 11.37
CA GLU A 26 -3.87 -7.04 12.68
C GLU A 26 -4.66 -5.73 12.66
N LEU A 27 -4.47 -4.90 11.64
CA LEU A 27 -5.28 -3.68 11.48
C LEU A 27 -6.77 -4.01 11.27
N ASN A 28 -7.09 -5.09 10.54
CA ASN A 28 -8.46 -5.56 10.36
C ASN A 28 -9.08 -6.01 11.69
N SER A 29 -8.34 -6.69 12.57
CA SER A 29 -8.87 -7.14 13.86
C SER A 29 -9.20 -5.97 14.79
N GLN A 30 -8.47 -4.86 14.68
CA GLN A 30 -8.67 -3.66 15.49
C GLN A 30 -9.77 -2.74 14.95
N TYR A 31 -9.80 -2.51 13.63
CA TYR A 31 -10.67 -1.50 13.01
C TYR A 31 -11.84 -2.08 12.21
N HIS A 32 -11.90 -3.41 12.04
CA HIS A 32 -12.96 -4.15 11.34
C HIS A 32 -13.22 -3.72 9.88
N TYR A 33 -12.25 -3.06 9.25
CA TYR A 33 -12.32 -2.67 7.84
C TYR A 33 -11.69 -3.72 6.93
N SER A 34 -12.24 -3.90 5.72
CA SER A 34 -11.64 -4.80 4.72
C SER A 34 -10.21 -4.35 4.38
N ASN A 35 -9.34 -5.29 4.00
CA ASN A 35 -7.94 -4.99 3.65
C ASN A 35 -7.81 -3.89 2.59
N ASN A 36 -8.72 -3.88 1.59
CA ASN A 36 -8.73 -2.86 0.55
C ASN A 36 -9.09 -1.48 1.10
N TYR A 37 -10.00 -1.41 2.08
CA TYR A 37 -10.36 -0.15 2.73
C TYR A 37 -9.24 0.33 3.65
N LEU A 38 -8.56 -0.58 4.37
CA LEU A 38 -7.39 -0.25 5.18
C LEU A 38 -6.25 0.31 4.32
N LEU A 39 -5.94 -0.34 3.19
CA LEU A 39 -4.97 0.17 2.21
C LEU A 39 -5.36 1.56 1.69
N THR A 40 -6.66 1.78 1.42
CA THR A 40 -7.16 3.09 1.00
C THR A 40 -6.89 4.15 2.08
N ILE A 41 -7.22 3.87 3.34
CA ILE A 41 -6.96 4.81 4.45
C ILE A 41 -5.47 5.12 4.57
N LEU A 42 -4.62 4.10 4.54
CA LEU A 42 -3.17 4.27 4.68
C LEU A 42 -2.59 5.13 3.55
N LEU A 43 -3.00 4.88 2.30
CA LEU A 43 -2.48 5.61 1.14
C LEU A 43 -3.02 7.04 1.05
N GLU A 44 -4.30 7.25 1.36
CA GLU A 44 -4.91 8.59 1.35
C GLU A 44 -4.37 9.49 2.47
N ASN A 45 -3.76 8.91 3.51
CA ASN A 45 -3.20 9.64 4.64
C ASN A 45 -1.67 9.49 4.74
N LEU A 46 -1.01 9.05 3.66
CA LEU A 46 0.42 8.75 3.67
C LEU A 46 1.26 9.92 4.20
N ASP A 47 0.99 11.12 3.69
CA ASP A 47 1.69 12.37 4.07
C ASP A 47 1.51 12.75 5.54
N THR A 48 0.44 12.24 6.16
CA THR A 48 0.14 12.51 7.58
C THR A 48 0.78 11.47 8.50
N ILE A 49 0.89 10.22 8.04
CA ILE A 49 1.32 9.09 8.88
C ILE A 49 2.80 8.72 8.69
N VAL A 50 3.43 9.17 7.61
CA VAL A 50 4.80 8.78 7.25
C VAL A 50 5.78 9.94 7.44
N ASP A 51 6.89 9.63 8.09
CA ASP A 51 8.11 10.44 8.01
C ASP A 51 8.83 10.16 6.68
N TYR A 52 8.96 11.19 5.86
CA TYR A 52 9.52 11.11 4.52
C TYR A 52 10.99 10.70 4.50
N ASP A 53 11.78 11.08 5.50
CA ASP A 53 13.19 10.70 5.58
C ASP A 53 13.32 9.19 5.86
N ALA A 54 12.49 8.68 6.77
CA ALA A 54 12.43 7.25 7.08
C ALA A 54 11.89 6.45 5.88
N LEU A 55 10.91 6.99 5.14
CA LEU A 55 10.40 6.37 3.94
C LEU A 55 11.49 6.20 2.87
N GLU A 56 12.29 7.24 2.64
CA GLU A 56 13.38 7.19 1.67
C GLU A 56 14.41 6.11 2.04
N GLN A 57 14.77 6.00 3.33
CA GLN A 57 15.67 4.96 3.81
C GLN A 57 15.12 3.56 3.55
N VAL A 58 13.87 3.29 3.92
CA VAL A 58 13.24 1.98 3.68
C VAL A 58 13.17 1.65 2.20
N MET A 59 12.86 2.63 1.34
CA MET A 59 12.84 2.43 -0.11
C MET A 59 14.24 2.10 -0.66
N ALA A 60 15.27 2.77 -0.17
CA ALA A 60 16.66 2.51 -0.55
C ALA A 60 17.12 1.12 -0.10
N GLU A 61 16.84 0.73 1.14
CA GLU A 61 17.15 -0.59 1.69
C GLU A 61 16.43 -1.70 0.93
N PHE A 62 15.13 -1.55 0.70
CA PHE A 62 14.33 -2.52 -0.02
C PHE A 62 14.83 -2.71 -1.47
N LYS A 63 15.21 -1.62 -2.14
CA LYS A 63 15.82 -1.66 -3.47
C LYS A 63 17.18 -2.35 -3.45
N ASN A 64 17.99 -2.15 -2.41
CA ASN A 64 19.29 -2.82 -2.28
C ASN A 64 19.14 -4.32 -2.00
N GLU A 65 18.15 -4.72 -1.21
CA GLU A 65 17.90 -6.11 -0.85
C GLU A 65 17.28 -6.93 -1.99
N TYR A 66 16.24 -6.41 -2.64
CA TYR A 66 15.47 -7.14 -3.66
C TYR A 66 15.77 -6.72 -5.10
N GLY A 67 16.55 -5.66 -5.29
CA GLY A 67 16.76 -5.02 -6.59
C GLY A 67 15.54 -4.21 -7.04
N ALA A 68 15.75 -3.31 -8.01
CA ALA A 68 14.63 -2.75 -8.74
C ALA A 68 14.05 -3.84 -9.67
N PRO A 69 12.71 -4.02 -9.75
CA PRO A 69 12.13 -4.88 -10.76
C PRO A 69 12.67 -4.42 -12.12
N ALA A 70 13.14 -5.37 -12.94
CA ALA A 70 13.67 -5.07 -14.27
C ALA A 70 12.68 -4.13 -14.96
N PRO A 71 13.12 -2.98 -15.51
CA PRO A 71 12.21 -2.03 -16.13
C PRO A 71 11.39 -2.82 -17.14
N ALA A 72 10.08 -2.93 -16.89
CA ALA A 72 9.17 -3.52 -17.85
C ALA A 72 9.43 -2.76 -19.14
N LYS A 73 9.86 -3.44 -20.21
CA LYS A 73 10.07 -2.81 -21.51
C LYS A 73 8.76 -2.09 -21.83
N MET A 74 8.72 -0.77 -21.65
CA MET A 74 7.60 0.04 -22.09
C MET A 74 7.52 -0.20 -23.58
N LYS A 75 6.55 -1.01 -24.00
CA LYS A 75 6.23 -1.18 -25.41
C LYS A 75 5.74 0.20 -25.85
N LYS A 76 6.62 0.96 -26.49
CA LYS A 76 6.29 2.23 -27.11
C LYS A 76 5.21 1.91 -28.15
N GLY A 77 3.95 2.18 -27.80
CA GLY A 77 2.83 2.04 -28.71
C GLY A 77 3.06 2.99 -29.88
N ASN A 78 3.13 2.41 -31.08
CA ASN A 78 3.17 3.12 -32.35
C ASN A 78 1.76 3.58 -32.73
#